data_AF-M0CYE8-F1
#
_entry.id   AF-M0CYE8-F1
#
_cell.length_a   1.000
_cell.length_b   1.000
_cell.length_c   1.000
_cell.angle_alpha   90.00
_cell.angle_beta   90.00
_cell.angle_gamma   90.00
#
_symmetry.space_group_name_H-M   'P 1'
#
loop_
_entity.id
_entity.type
_entity.pdbx_description
1 polymer ?
#
loop_
_entity_poly.entity_id
_entity_poly.type
_entity_poly.pdbx_seq_one_letter_code
_entity_poly.pdbx_strand_id
1 'polypeptide(L)'
;MYGLTRRRLLAVAGAAALGGCGGLGTSGEGEPTPLDATAVATAVSGSLPAVTEPFPVLVAPSHFAGARRAVRSTLGVLPEPIPSTGPPDEGTRTMVERSVEYTRESLSTAGNAETARERLDDLRDARFSAERAAATWAFATDELSREAVRSRALTLERQVAEFREDRALVGDPADPVRALLANAIVESLAEQAGDDATPQWDDYERASSDAPTAADAEAEQLPDARAVGERAGTIAEGRARLADARHVDEQFSESLTDASSMGSTFADASESLTATLESDIADLPDPDVNTASELVGPEVGDIGRSVESALRQLHGDAHYLADRDATADPASAVLGRYEGIAMAGAFLSLRERVVEGDELDVDGAADLRERRDEAVTAVGDALETSADERLARELLAYPVAQIASTDASLREWDQPTLQHAAVTDRARYYVEFAALARATPDAVDETLAALDAA
;
A
#
# COMPACT_ATOMS: atom_id res chain seq x y z
N MET A 1 -41.95 7.17 48.67
CA MET A 1 -42.96 6.35 47.96
C MET A 1 -42.19 5.31 47.16
N TYR A 2 -41.94 4.12 47.71
CA TYR A 2 -42.80 2.91 47.65
C TYR A 2 -43.13 2.52 46.19
N GLY A 3 -42.74 1.37 45.62
CA GLY A 3 -41.99 0.22 46.13
C GLY A 3 -41.90 -0.95 45.13
N LEU A 4 -41.10 -1.96 45.52
CA LEU A 4 -41.28 -3.41 45.32
C LEU A 4 -41.23 -4.07 43.91
N THR A 5 -40.06 -4.64 43.62
CA THR A 5 -39.74 -6.03 43.18
C THR A 5 -40.87 -7.08 42.97
N ARG A 6 -40.77 -7.91 41.91
CA ARG A 6 -40.57 -9.40 41.89
C ARG A 6 -41.23 -10.14 40.69
N ARG A 7 -40.37 -10.85 39.92
CA ARG A 7 -40.44 -12.26 39.44
C ARG A 7 -41.74 -12.81 38.79
N ARG A 8 -41.61 -13.22 37.51
CA ARG A 8 -41.92 -14.56 36.93
C ARG A 8 -40.92 -14.76 35.77
N LEU A 9 -39.98 -15.72 35.70
CA LEU A 9 -39.99 -17.18 35.87
C LEU A 9 -40.88 -17.88 34.83
N LEU A 10 -40.29 -18.22 33.67
CA LEU A 10 -40.61 -19.42 32.91
C LEU A 10 -39.30 -20.11 32.50
N ALA A 11 -39.27 -21.40 32.74
CA ALA A 11 -38.14 -22.30 32.65
C ALA A 11 -38.51 -23.44 31.69
N VAL A 12 -37.51 -23.88 30.91
CA VAL A 12 -37.20 -25.28 30.54
C VAL A 12 -38.17 -26.09 29.66
N ALA A 13 -37.52 -26.83 28.73
CA ALA A 13 -37.91 -28.02 27.95
C ALA A 13 -38.20 -27.72 26.47
N GLY A 14 -37.71 -28.47 25.47
CA GLY A 14 -37.06 -29.77 25.40
C GLY A 14 -37.12 -30.23 23.93
N ALA A 15 -36.19 -31.10 23.53
CA ALA A 15 -35.88 -31.55 22.17
C ALA A 15 -37.04 -32.08 21.30
N ALA A 16 -36.90 -31.97 19.97
CA ALA A 16 -37.16 -33.05 19.01
C ALA A 16 -36.63 -32.70 17.60
N ALA A 17 -35.90 -33.64 17.00
CA ALA A 17 -35.56 -33.66 15.58
C ALA A 17 -36.78 -34.09 14.74
N LEU A 18 -37.03 -33.38 13.63
CA LEU A 18 -37.76 -33.80 12.43
C LEU A 18 -37.06 -33.04 11.28
N GLY A 19 -36.40 -33.70 10.32
CA GLY A 19 -37.08 -34.42 9.24
C GLY A 19 -37.56 -33.40 8.21
N GLY A 20 -36.80 -33.24 7.12
CA GLY A 20 -37.00 -32.17 6.13
C GLY A 20 -38.29 -32.26 5.31
N CYS A 21 -38.56 -31.18 4.57
CA CYS A 21 -39.27 -31.19 3.28
C CYS A 21 -39.11 -29.81 2.63
N GLY A 22 -38.71 -29.82 1.35
CA GLY A 22 -38.47 -28.62 0.56
C GLY A 22 -39.72 -28.02 -0.09
N GLY A 23 -39.45 -26.92 -0.79
CA GLY A 23 -40.29 -26.33 -1.81
C GLY A 23 -41.48 -25.54 -1.27
N LEU A 24 -41.40 -24.22 -1.39
CA LEU A 24 -42.41 -23.38 -2.03
C LEU A 24 -41.82 -21.96 -2.15
N GLY A 25 -41.64 -21.52 -3.40
CA GLY A 25 -40.94 -20.28 -3.74
C GLY A 25 -41.63 -19.03 -3.22
N THR A 26 -40.81 -18.10 -2.77
CA THR A 26 -41.08 -16.67 -2.82
C THR A 26 -39.87 -16.02 -3.47
N SER A 27 -40.02 -15.63 -4.74
CA SER A 27 -39.06 -14.80 -5.46
C SER A 27 -39.06 -13.41 -4.83
N GLY A 28 -38.28 -13.27 -3.77
CA GLY A 28 -37.73 -12.04 -3.28
C GLY A 28 -36.32 -12.43 -2.85
N GLU A 29 -35.30 -11.90 -3.52
CA GLU A 29 -33.92 -12.00 -3.06
C GLU A 29 -33.91 -11.39 -1.65
N GLY A 30 -34.01 -12.25 -0.64
CA GLY A 30 -33.94 -11.84 0.75
C GLY A 30 -32.53 -11.31 0.96
N GLU A 31 -32.43 -10.11 1.52
CA GLU A 31 -31.15 -9.56 1.93
C GLU A 31 -30.40 -10.64 2.74
N PRO A 32 -29.15 -10.98 2.38
CA PRO A 32 -28.42 -12.07 3.01
C PRO A 32 -28.43 -11.90 4.53
N THR A 33 -28.58 -13.01 5.25
CA THR A 33 -28.66 -12.94 6.72
C THR A 33 -27.34 -12.37 7.26
N PRO A 34 -27.38 -11.31 8.11
CA PRO A 34 -26.18 -10.76 8.72
C PRO A 34 -25.41 -11.85 9.49
N LEU A 35 -24.08 -11.81 9.39
CA LEU A 35 -23.19 -12.76 10.03
C LEU A 35 -22.98 -12.40 11.50
N ASP A 36 -22.87 -13.40 12.37
CA ASP A 36 -22.54 -13.19 13.78
C ASP A 36 -21.11 -12.63 13.91
N ALA A 37 -20.96 -11.46 14.54
CA ALA A 37 -19.66 -10.78 14.63
C ALA A 37 -18.64 -11.57 15.47
N THR A 38 -19.09 -12.32 16.48
CA THR A 38 -18.20 -13.15 17.29
C THR A 38 -17.67 -14.33 16.50
N ALA A 39 -18.52 -14.96 15.68
CA ALA A 39 -18.14 -16.04 14.78
C ALA A 39 -17.12 -15.54 13.73
N VAL A 40 -17.35 -14.36 13.15
CA VAL A 40 -16.40 -13.72 12.22
C VAL A 40 -15.08 -13.38 12.90
N ALA A 41 -15.10 -12.73 14.06
CA ALA A 41 -13.88 -12.43 14.82
C ALA A 41 -13.08 -13.69 15.19
N THR A 42 -13.78 -14.81 15.47
CA THR A 42 -13.16 -16.11 15.71
C THR A 42 -12.68 -16.79 14.42
N ALA A 43 -13.25 -16.45 13.26
CA ALA A 43 -12.79 -16.95 11.97
C ALA A 43 -11.46 -16.31 11.57
N VAL A 44 -11.27 -15.03 11.90
CA VAL A 44 -10.05 -14.27 11.60
C VAL A 44 -9.06 -14.19 12.76
N SER A 45 -9.23 -15.08 13.75
CA SER A 45 -8.28 -15.22 14.85
C SER A 45 -7.20 -16.22 14.47
N GLY A 46 -5.94 -15.84 14.62
CA GLY A 46 -4.80 -16.72 14.36
C GLY A 46 -3.54 -15.91 14.17
N SER A 47 -2.37 -16.56 14.26
CA SER A 47 -1.11 -15.95 13.87
C SER A 47 -1.00 -15.88 12.35
N LEU A 48 -0.25 -14.90 11.87
CA LEU A 48 0.20 -14.80 10.48
C LEU A 48 1.68 -15.14 10.41
N PRO A 49 2.20 -15.58 9.24
CA PRO A 49 3.63 -15.69 9.02
C PRO A 49 4.31 -14.32 9.19
N ALA A 50 5.50 -14.29 9.79
CA ALA A 50 6.26 -13.06 9.95
C ALA A 50 7.01 -12.73 8.65
N VAL A 51 6.37 -11.92 7.80
CA VAL A 51 6.91 -11.48 6.51
C VAL A 51 7.21 -10.00 6.59
N THR A 52 8.45 -9.65 6.30
CA THR A 52 8.94 -8.28 6.29
C THR A 52 9.62 -8.07 4.95
N GLU A 53 9.32 -6.95 4.32
CA GLU A 53 9.93 -6.55 3.06
C GLU A 53 11.47 -6.49 3.23
N PRO A 54 12.26 -7.12 2.34
CA PRO A 54 13.70 -7.07 2.39
C PRO A 54 14.25 -5.64 2.46
N PHE A 55 15.25 -5.41 3.30
CA PHE A 55 15.97 -4.14 3.36
C PHE A 55 17.47 -4.44 3.45
N PRO A 56 18.16 -4.62 2.30
CA PRO A 56 19.50 -5.22 2.23
C PRO A 56 20.66 -4.29 2.69
N VAL A 57 20.35 -3.20 3.39
CA VAL A 57 21.32 -2.24 3.92
C VAL A 57 21.05 -1.90 5.38
N LEU A 58 22.10 -1.56 6.12
CA LEU A 58 21.97 -1.06 7.48
C LEU A 58 21.83 0.47 7.46
N VAL A 59 20.79 1.00 8.10
CA VAL A 59 20.65 2.45 8.29
C VAL A 59 21.46 2.89 9.51
N ALA A 60 22.34 3.87 9.32
CA ALA A 60 23.19 4.38 10.38
C ALA A 60 22.35 5.06 11.49
N PRO A 61 22.62 4.83 12.79
CA PRO A 61 21.91 5.51 13.87
C PRO A 61 21.98 7.04 13.81
N SER A 62 23.07 7.58 13.23
CA SER A 62 23.25 9.01 12.97
C SER A 62 22.23 9.57 12.00
N HIS A 63 21.81 8.80 10.99
CA HIS A 63 20.78 9.19 10.02
C HIS A 63 19.43 9.38 10.70
N PHE A 64 18.98 8.38 11.47
CA PHE A 64 17.76 8.49 12.29
C PHE A 64 17.81 9.63 13.31
N ALA A 65 18.98 9.90 13.90
CA ALA A 65 19.15 11.02 14.83
C ALA A 65 19.12 12.38 14.10
N GLY A 66 19.62 12.44 12.87
CA GLY A 66 19.55 13.60 11.98
C GLY A 66 18.10 13.94 11.63
N ALA A 67 17.34 12.96 11.13
CA ALA A 67 15.92 13.11 10.79
C ALA A 67 15.09 13.62 11.99
N ARG A 68 15.23 12.98 13.18
CA ARG A 68 14.53 13.43 14.40
C ARG A 68 14.88 14.86 14.80
N ARG A 69 16.14 15.26 14.64
CA ARG A 69 16.59 16.63 14.94
C ARG A 69 15.98 17.63 13.96
N ALA A 70 15.90 17.29 12.68
CA ALA A 70 15.28 18.12 11.67
C ALA A 70 13.80 18.38 11.99
N VAL A 71 13.04 17.32 12.30
CA VAL A 71 11.62 17.42 12.71
C VAL A 71 11.46 18.34 13.93
N ARG A 72 12.23 18.11 14.99
CA ARG A 72 12.19 18.94 16.21
C ARG A 72 12.57 20.40 15.96
N SER A 73 13.54 20.63 15.07
CA SER A 73 13.95 21.98 14.67
C SER A 73 12.82 22.71 13.94
N THR A 74 12.07 22.01 13.07
CA THR A 74 10.91 22.60 12.38
C THR A 74 9.80 22.93 13.37
N LEU A 75 9.49 22.04 14.32
CA LEU A 75 8.50 22.33 15.37
C LEU A 75 8.90 23.54 16.25
N GLY A 76 10.20 23.73 16.49
CA GLY A 76 10.72 24.84 17.29
C GLY A 76 10.50 26.24 16.68
N VAL A 77 10.02 26.33 15.44
CA VAL A 77 9.64 27.60 14.79
C VAL A 77 8.24 28.06 15.23
N LEU A 78 7.38 27.12 15.65
CA LEU A 78 6.01 27.43 16.09
C LEU A 78 6.00 28.09 17.47
N PRO A 79 5.03 28.98 17.75
CA PRO A 79 4.85 29.51 19.10
C PRO A 79 4.43 28.40 20.08
N GLU A 80 5.01 28.43 21.28
CA GLU A 80 4.69 27.51 22.37
C GLU A 80 4.21 28.27 23.63
N PRO A 81 2.94 28.14 24.04
CA PRO A 81 1.86 27.42 23.36
C PRO A 81 1.36 28.16 22.10
N ILE A 82 0.63 27.45 21.23
CA ILE A 82 -0.11 28.08 20.13
C ILE A 82 -1.14 29.05 20.75
N PRO A 83 -1.16 30.33 20.35
CA PRO A 83 -2.07 31.32 20.91
C PRO A 83 -3.54 30.96 20.67
N SER A 84 -4.34 30.88 21.72
CA SER A 84 -5.78 30.56 21.62
C SER A 84 -6.64 31.67 20.99
N THR A 85 -6.08 32.87 20.82
CA THR A 85 -6.75 34.05 20.23
C THR A 85 -5.77 34.86 19.37
N GLY A 86 -6.29 35.71 18.49
CA GLY A 86 -5.50 36.47 17.52
C GLY A 86 -5.37 35.73 16.18
N PRO A 87 -4.62 36.28 15.21
CA PRO A 87 -4.28 35.57 13.98
C PRO A 87 -3.34 34.38 14.26
N PRO A 88 -3.44 33.28 13.49
CA PRO A 88 -4.42 33.02 12.44
C PRO A 88 -5.80 32.61 12.99
N ASP A 89 -6.78 32.41 12.10
CA ASP A 89 -8.14 31.99 12.49
C ASP A 89 -8.15 30.66 13.27
N GLU A 90 -9.25 30.42 14.00
CA GLU A 90 -9.40 29.22 14.83
C GLU A 90 -9.20 27.92 14.06
N GLY A 91 -9.75 27.81 12.84
CA GLY A 91 -9.64 26.60 12.05
C GLY A 91 -8.20 26.33 11.60
N THR A 92 -7.42 27.38 11.32
CA THR A 92 -6.00 27.26 11.02
C THR A 92 -5.22 26.79 12.25
N ARG A 93 -5.49 27.38 13.43
CA ARG A 93 -4.84 26.97 14.69
C ARG A 93 -5.11 25.51 15.04
N THR A 94 -6.36 25.07 14.98
CA THR A 94 -6.74 23.68 15.25
C THR A 94 -6.02 22.70 14.33
N MET A 95 -5.84 23.06 13.05
CA MET A 95 -5.10 22.24 12.10
C MET A 95 -3.60 22.17 12.45
N VAL A 96 -2.99 23.30 12.83
CA VAL A 96 -1.59 23.34 13.29
C VAL A 96 -1.43 22.49 14.56
N GLU A 97 -2.31 22.63 15.54
CA GLU A 97 -2.31 21.82 16.77
C GLU A 97 -2.38 20.32 16.46
N ARG A 98 -3.33 19.91 15.62
CA ARG A 98 -3.46 18.51 15.16
C ARG A 98 -2.20 18.02 14.44
N SER A 99 -1.57 18.86 13.62
CA SER A 99 -0.33 18.50 12.90
C SER A 99 0.86 18.37 13.85
N VAL A 100 0.92 19.18 14.91
CA VAL A 100 1.91 19.05 15.99
C VAL A 100 1.69 17.74 16.78
N GLU A 101 0.43 17.40 17.07
CA GLU A 101 0.08 16.13 17.71
C GLU A 101 0.50 14.92 16.86
N TYR A 102 0.12 14.89 15.58
CA TYR A 102 0.54 13.84 14.65
C TYR A 102 2.07 13.75 14.55
N THR A 103 2.77 14.88 14.47
CA THR A 103 4.24 14.87 14.46
C THR A 103 4.81 14.16 15.69
N ARG A 104 4.23 14.40 16.88
CA ARG A 104 4.69 13.77 18.13
C ARG A 104 4.35 12.28 18.16
N GLU A 105 3.20 11.91 17.64
CA GLU A 105 2.78 10.52 17.46
C GLU A 105 3.73 9.77 16.53
N SER A 106 3.96 10.27 15.31
CA SER A 106 4.90 9.67 14.35
C SER A 106 6.33 9.59 14.91
N LEU A 107 6.81 10.61 15.64
CA LEU A 107 8.10 10.52 16.34
C LEU A 107 8.15 9.43 17.43
N SER A 108 7.02 9.16 18.08
CA SER A 108 6.89 8.08 19.07
C SER A 108 6.84 6.73 18.38
N THR A 109 6.05 6.58 17.31
CA THR A 109 5.96 5.36 16.49
C THR A 109 7.32 5.02 15.90
N ALA A 110 8.04 5.99 15.32
CA ALA A 110 9.42 5.80 14.84
C ALA A 110 10.38 5.29 15.94
N GLY A 111 10.15 5.70 17.18
CA GLY A 111 10.93 5.26 18.35
C GLY A 111 10.68 3.80 18.73
N ASN A 112 9.50 3.27 18.39
CA ASN A 112 9.05 1.91 18.68
C ASN A 112 9.04 0.98 17.45
N ALA A 113 9.26 1.52 16.25
CA ALA A 113 9.31 0.77 15.01
C ALA A 113 10.32 -0.38 15.08
N GLU A 114 9.89 -1.54 14.61
CA GLU A 114 10.64 -2.80 14.69
C GLU A 114 11.69 -2.89 13.58
N THR A 115 11.38 -2.32 12.41
CA THR A 115 12.25 -2.35 11.24
C THR A 115 12.84 -0.98 10.90
N ALA A 116 13.92 -0.99 10.11
CA ALA A 116 14.52 0.24 9.61
C ALA A 116 13.61 0.98 8.62
N ARG A 117 12.88 0.24 7.77
CA ARG A 117 11.95 0.79 6.78
C ARG A 117 10.80 1.53 7.46
N GLU A 118 10.07 0.88 8.36
CA GLU A 118 8.99 1.51 9.15
C GLU A 118 9.47 2.75 9.89
N ARG A 119 10.68 2.68 10.48
CA ARG A 119 11.25 3.83 11.17
C ARG A 119 11.52 5.01 10.23
N LEU A 120 11.99 4.76 9.00
CA LEU A 120 12.18 5.80 8.00
C LEU A 120 10.83 6.38 7.58
N ASP A 121 9.82 5.54 7.31
CA ASP A 121 8.45 5.97 7.00
C ASP A 121 7.87 6.89 8.07
N ASP A 122 7.87 6.46 9.34
CA ASP A 122 7.36 7.27 10.45
C ASP A 122 8.11 8.61 10.60
N LEU A 123 9.41 8.64 10.28
CA LEU A 123 10.20 9.87 10.31
C LEU A 123 9.88 10.79 9.14
N ARG A 124 9.51 10.25 7.97
CA ARG A 124 8.99 11.01 6.82
C ARG A 124 7.62 11.60 7.15
N ASP A 125 6.71 10.83 7.75
CA ASP A 125 5.40 11.30 8.20
C ASP A 125 5.51 12.42 9.25
N ALA A 126 6.45 12.26 10.20
CA ALA A 126 6.76 13.30 11.17
C ALA A 126 7.32 14.56 10.47
N ARG A 127 8.09 14.40 9.39
CA ARG A 127 8.66 15.51 8.61
C ARG A 127 7.58 16.26 7.84
N PHE A 128 6.69 15.53 7.17
CA PHE A 128 5.51 16.06 6.51
C PHE A 128 4.67 16.89 7.48
N SER A 129 4.28 16.29 8.61
CA SER A 129 3.38 16.89 9.59
C SER A 129 3.98 18.14 10.25
N ALA A 130 5.29 18.11 10.57
CA ALA A 130 5.99 19.24 11.16
C ALA A 130 6.08 20.43 10.19
N GLU A 131 6.48 20.18 8.94
CA GLU A 131 6.60 21.25 7.95
C GLU A 131 5.22 21.79 7.57
N ARG A 132 4.21 20.94 7.46
CA ARG A 132 2.81 21.36 7.26
C ARG A 132 2.35 22.30 8.36
N ALA A 133 2.60 21.98 9.62
CA ALA A 133 2.27 22.84 10.75
C ALA A 133 2.99 24.20 10.66
N ALA A 134 4.32 24.16 10.47
CA ALA A 134 5.16 25.36 10.42
C ALA A 134 4.82 26.28 9.22
N ALA A 135 4.63 25.72 8.04
CA ALA A 135 4.33 26.46 6.82
C ALA A 135 2.91 27.03 6.82
N THR A 136 1.93 26.30 7.35
CA THR A 136 0.57 26.84 7.52
C THR A 136 0.60 28.07 8.44
N TRP A 137 1.26 27.94 9.59
CA TRP A 137 1.39 29.04 10.53
C TRP A 137 2.07 30.25 9.87
N ALA A 138 3.25 30.03 9.28
CA ALA A 138 4.03 31.08 8.65
C ALA A 138 3.29 31.74 7.47
N PHE A 139 2.53 30.99 6.67
CA PHE A 139 1.72 31.59 5.60
C PHE A 139 0.60 32.45 6.18
N ALA A 140 -0.09 31.96 7.21
CA ALA A 140 -1.20 32.66 7.83
C ALA A 140 -0.78 33.90 8.66
N THR A 141 0.53 34.03 8.97
CA THR A 141 1.12 35.21 9.61
C THR A 141 1.97 36.06 8.65
N ASP A 142 1.82 35.86 7.33
CA ASP A 142 2.52 36.60 6.27
C ASP A 142 4.07 36.46 6.29
N GLU A 143 4.59 35.39 6.88
CA GLU A 143 6.03 35.05 6.96
C GLU A 143 6.49 34.10 5.83
N LEU A 144 5.56 33.42 5.16
CA LEU A 144 5.82 32.53 4.03
C LEU A 144 4.95 32.90 2.84
N SER A 145 5.52 32.87 1.63
CA SER A 145 4.79 33.07 0.39
C SER A 145 4.62 31.76 -0.38
N ARG A 146 3.61 31.71 -1.26
CA ARG A 146 3.40 30.58 -2.17
C ARG A 146 4.58 30.38 -3.11
N GLU A 147 5.15 31.48 -3.61
CA GLU A 147 6.33 31.46 -4.48
C GLU A 147 7.55 30.83 -3.77
N ALA A 148 7.69 31.07 -2.47
CA ALA A 148 8.74 30.41 -1.69
C ALA A 148 8.53 28.89 -1.63
N VAL A 149 7.28 28.42 -1.48
CA VAL A 149 6.95 26.99 -1.52
C VAL A 149 7.15 26.41 -2.93
N ARG A 150 6.80 27.15 -3.99
CA ARG A 150 7.09 26.77 -5.38
C ARG A 150 8.58 26.58 -5.62
N SER A 151 9.39 27.56 -5.21
CA SER A 151 10.84 27.53 -5.35
C SER A 151 11.47 26.35 -4.60
N ARG A 152 10.90 25.98 -3.44
CA ARG A 152 11.28 24.78 -2.69
C ARG A 152 11.04 23.49 -3.49
N ALA A 153 9.89 23.37 -4.17
CA ALA A 153 9.55 22.22 -5.02
C ALA A 153 10.50 22.10 -6.22
N LEU A 154 10.68 23.18 -6.99
CA LEU A 154 11.61 23.22 -8.13
C LEU A 154 13.05 22.90 -7.73
N THR A 155 13.44 23.23 -6.49
CA THR A 155 14.75 22.86 -5.96
C THR A 155 14.85 21.37 -5.68
N LEU A 156 13.80 20.76 -5.12
CA LEU A 156 13.76 19.32 -4.91
C LEU A 156 13.78 18.57 -6.25
N GLU A 157 12.97 19.00 -7.23
CA GLU A 157 12.92 18.42 -8.57
C GLU A 157 14.31 18.37 -9.22
N ARG A 158 15.06 19.48 -9.20
CA ARG A 158 16.45 19.52 -9.70
C ARG A 158 17.37 18.59 -8.92
N GLN A 159 17.23 18.50 -7.60
CA GLN A 159 18.05 17.62 -6.77
C GLN A 159 17.77 16.13 -7.01
N VAL A 160 16.52 15.78 -7.32
CA VAL A 160 16.14 14.41 -7.72
C VAL A 160 16.74 14.09 -9.09
N ALA A 161 16.61 15.00 -10.06
CA ALA A 161 17.19 14.83 -11.39
C ALA A 161 18.72 14.66 -11.35
N GLU A 162 19.42 15.53 -10.61
CA GLU A 162 20.87 15.44 -10.41
C GLU A 162 21.28 14.12 -9.75
N PHE A 163 20.54 13.69 -8.71
CA PHE A 163 20.81 12.41 -8.06
C PHE A 163 20.63 11.23 -9.02
N ARG A 164 19.57 11.23 -9.83
CA ARG A 164 19.32 10.16 -10.82
C ARG A 164 20.36 10.13 -11.93
N GLU A 165 20.84 11.29 -12.39
CA GLU A 165 21.87 11.38 -13.44
C GLU A 165 23.24 10.89 -12.97
N ASP A 166 23.63 11.25 -11.74
CA ASP A 166 24.96 10.92 -11.19
C ASP A 166 25.07 9.48 -10.66
N ARG A 167 23.94 8.84 -10.41
CA ARG A 167 23.88 7.54 -9.75
C ARG A 167 24.34 6.41 -10.66
N ALA A 168 25.16 5.52 -10.10
CA ALA A 168 25.56 4.28 -10.77
C ALA A 168 24.81 3.07 -10.19
N LEU A 169 24.25 2.24 -11.08
CA LEU A 169 23.70 0.94 -10.71
C LEU A 169 24.84 -0.04 -10.43
N VAL A 170 25.13 -0.28 -9.16
CA VAL A 170 26.22 -1.15 -8.70
C VAL A 170 25.70 -2.36 -7.95
N GLY A 171 26.53 -3.41 -7.83
CA GLY A 171 26.20 -4.61 -7.08
C GLY A 171 27.37 -5.59 -7.01
N ASP A 172 27.19 -6.67 -6.26
CA ASP A 172 28.06 -7.85 -6.32
C ASP A 172 27.48 -8.80 -7.39
N PRO A 173 28.22 -9.10 -8.47
CA PRO A 173 27.77 -10.05 -9.49
C PRO A 173 27.43 -11.44 -8.95
N ALA A 174 27.97 -11.83 -7.79
CA ALA A 174 27.66 -13.11 -7.14
C ALA A 174 26.33 -13.10 -6.36
N ASP A 175 25.71 -11.93 -6.17
CA ASP A 175 24.42 -11.76 -5.49
C ASP A 175 23.57 -10.67 -6.18
N PRO A 176 23.13 -10.92 -7.42
CA PRO A 176 22.37 -9.94 -8.21
C PRO A 176 21.02 -9.61 -7.58
N VAL A 177 20.42 -10.52 -6.81
CA VAL A 177 19.15 -10.27 -6.09
C VAL A 177 19.33 -9.20 -5.01
N ARG A 178 20.41 -9.25 -4.23
CA ARG A 178 20.70 -8.20 -3.25
C ARG A 178 20.91 -6.86 -3.94
N ALA A 179 21.58 -6.85 -5.09
CA ALA A 179 21.77 -5.64 -5.87
C ALA A 179 20.44 -5.10 -6.40
N LEU A 180 19.59 -5.96 -6.97
CA LEU A 180 18.26 -5.61 -7.46
C LEU A 180 17.44 -4.92 -6.37
N LEU A 181 17.28 -5.58 -5.22
CA LEU A 181 16.49 -5.05 -4.09
C LEU A 181 17.05 -3.71 -3.57
N ALA A 182 18.37 -3.58 -3.43
CA ALA A 182 18.98 -2.34 -2.96
C ALA A 182 18.78 -1.18 -3.95
N ASN A 183 19.01 -1.44 -5.24
CA ASN A 183 18.87 -0.41 -6.28
C ASN A 183 17.40 0.00 -6.47
N ALA A 184 16.46 -0.95 -6.42
CA ALA A 184 15.03 -0.66 -6.54
C ALA A 184 14.50 0.19 -5.38
N ILE A 185 14.96 -0.04 -4.14
CA ILE A 185 14.61 0.83 -3.00
C ILE A 185 15.06 2.27 -3.26
N VAL A 186 16.28 2.46 -3.76
CA VAL A 186 16.83 3.79 -4.05
C VAL A 186 16.06 4.47 -5.18
N GLU A 187 15.78 3.74 -6.25
CA GLU A 187 14.99 4.21 -7.40
C GLU A 187 13.57 4.61 -6.97
N SER A 188 12.87 3.76 -6.21
CA SER A 188 11.52 4.04 -5.70
C SER A 188 11.48 5.28 -4.81
N LEU A 189 12.46 5.44 -3.90
CA LEU A 189 12.55 6.64 -3.06
C LEU A 189 12.83 7.91 -3.88
N ALA A 190 13.63 7.82 -4.93
CA ALA A 190 13.92 8.93 -5.83
C ALA A 190 12.72 9.28 -6.73
N GLU A 191 11.99 8.28 -7.22
CA GLU A 191 10.74 8.43 -7.98
C GLU A 191 9.70 9.18 -7.16
N GLN A 192 9.37 8.65 -5.97
CA GLN A 192 8.41 9.27 -5.07
C GLN A 192 8.85 10.69 -4.64
N ALA A 193 10.15 10.93 -4.43
CA ALA A 193 10.65 12.27 -4.16
C ALA A 193 10.45 13.24 -5.35
N GLY A 194 10.53 12.73 -6.58
CA GLY A 194 10.22 13.46 -7.81
C GLY A 194 8.72 13.76 -7.94
N ASP A 195 7.86 12.80 -7.61
CA ASP A 195 6.41 13.00 -7.58
C ASP A 195 6.00 14.06 -6.55
N ASP A 196 6.58 14.01 -5.36
CA ASP A 196 6.40 15.02 -4.31
C ASP A 196 6.89 16.40 -4.75
N ALA A 197 7.95 16.46 -5.58
CA ALA A 197 8.47 17.69 -6.16
C ALA A 197 7.58 18.22 -7.29
N THR A 198 6.89 17.33 -8.00
CA THR A 198 6.09 17.68 -9.18
C THR A 198 5.03 18.68 -8.79
N PRO A 199 5.00 19.85 -9.46
CA PRO A 199 3.95 20.82 -9.26
C PRO A 199 2.60 20.25 -9.75
N GLN A 200 1.86 19.53 -8.90
CA GLN A 200 0.44 19.28 -9.10
C GLN A 200 -0.34 20.61 -8.87
N TRP A 201 -0.23 21.51 -9.85
CA TRP A 201 -0.57 22.94 -9.73
C TRP A 201 -1.71 23.34 -10.68
N ASP A 202 -2.53 22.40 -11.14
CA ASP A 202 -3.70 22.69 -12.00
C ASP A 202 -4.71 23.64 -11.32
N ASP A 203 -4.72 23.69 -9.98
CA ASP A 203 -5.48 24.65 -9.16
C ASP A 203 -4.73 25.99 -8.90
N TYR A 204 -3.45 26.07 -9.27
CA TYR A 204 -2.51 27.11 -8.84
C TYR A 204 -2.00 28.01 -9.97
N GLU A 205 -1.87 27.51 -11.21
CA GLU A 205 -1.26 28.25 -12.33
C GLU A 205 -2.23 29.12 -13.14
N ARG A 206 -3.54 28.89 -13.07
CA ARG A 206 -4.51 29.64 -13.88
C ARG A 206 -4.52 31.15 -13.56
N ALA A 207 -4.03 31.54 -12.38
CA ALA A 207 -4.00 32.92 -11.92
C ALA A 207 -2.82 33.78 -12.44
N SER A 208 -1.85 33.22 -13.19
CA SER A 208 -0.59 33.92 -13.47
C SER A 208 -0.30 34.32 -14.93
N SER A 209 -1.00 33.79 -15.95
CA SER A 209 -0.60 34.06 -17.36
C SER A 209 -1.58 34.84 -18.22
N ASP A 210 -2.83 35.05 -17.83
CA ASP A 210 -3.74 35.98 -18.49
C ASP A 210 -4.64 36.64 -17.44
N ALA A 211 -4.91 37.93 -17.60
CA ALA A 211 -5.71 38.69 -16.62
C ALA A 211 -7.05 37.97 -16.38
N PRO A 212 -7.43 37.68 -15.12
CA PRO A 212 -8.64 36.92 -14.82
C PRO A 212 -9.85 37.57 -15.47
N THR A 213 -10.65 36.78 -16.19
CA THR A 213 -11.94 37.26 -16.67
C THR A 213 -12.90 37.38 -15.49
N ALA A 214 -13.97 38.17 -15.64
CA ALA A 214 -14.98 38.29 -14.58
C ALA A 214 -15.70 36.96 -14.25
N ALA A 215 -15.60 35.95 -15.13
CA ALA A 215 -16.10 34.60 -14.88
C ALA A 215 -15.14 33.75 -14.05
N ASP A 216 -13.82 34.00 -14.12
CA ASP A 216 -12.79 33.32 -13.32
C ASP A 216 -12.84 33.76 -11.85
N ALA A 217 -13.23 35.02 -11.60
CA ALA A 217 -13.36 35.59 -10.27
C ALA A 217 -14.46 34.95 -9.38
N GLU A 218 -15.43 34.23 -9.97
CA GLU A 218 -16.45 33.48 -9.22
C GLU A 218 -16.03 32.03 -8.89
N ALA A 219 -14.95 31.51 -9.49
CA ALA A 219 -14.48 30.13 -9.32
C ALA A 219 -13.10 29.99 -8.63
N GLU A 220 -12.27 31.04 -8.59
CA GLU A 220 -10.88 30.98 -8.12
C GLU A 220 -10.71 31.27 -6.62
N GLN A 221 -10.83 30.25 -5.76
CA GLN A 221 -10.26 30.35 -4.41
C GLN A 221 -8.76 30.07 -4.49
N LEU A 222 -7.98 31.14 -4.52
CA LEU A 222 -6.55 31.13 -4.28
C LEU A 222 -6.22 30.26 -3.03
N PRO A 223 -5.29 29.28 -3.11
CA PRO A 223 -5.02 28.30 -2.04
C PRO A 223 -4.86 28.89 -0.63
N ASP A 224 -5.66 28.43 0.33
CA ASP A 224 -5.61 28.92 1.71
C ASP A 224 -4.34 28.46 2.47
N ALA A 225 -4.18 28.89 3.72
CA ALA A 225 -3.03 28.52 4.54
C ALA A 225 -2.87 27.00 4.70
N ARG A 226 -3.96 26.23 4.66
CA ARG A 226 -3.93 24.78 4.80
C ARG A 226 -3.36 24.14 3.54
N ALA A 227 -3.80 24.57 2.36
CA ALA A 227 -3.28 24.09 1.09
C ALA A 227 -1.78 24.40 0.93
N VAL A 228 -1.34 25.59 1.35
CA VAL A 228 0.10 25.95 1.37
C VAL A 228 0.89 25.07 2.32
N GLY A 229 0.34 24.82 3.51
CA GLY A 229 0.93 23.91 4.50
C GLY A 229 1.06 22.49 4.00
N GLU A 230 -0.02 21.93 3.44
CA GLU A 230 -0.05 20.59 2.85
C GLU A 230 1.07 20.43 1.83
N ARG A 231 1.15 21.37 0.88
CA ARG A 231 2.18 21.33 -0.17
C ARG A 231 3.59 21.43 0.40
N ALA A 232 3.81 22.28 1.40
CA ALA A 232 5.11 22.38 2.06
C ALA A 232 5.46 21.07 2.80
N GLY A 233 4.48 20.41 3.40
CA GLY A 233 4.59 19.07 3.97
C GLY A 233 5.06 18.05 2.95
N THR A 234 4.33 17.91 1.83
CA THR A 234 4.68 16.98 0.73
C THR A 234 6.11 17.20 0.23
N ILE A 235 6.52 18.46 0.00
CA ILE A 235 7.90 18.76 -0.43
C ILE A 235 8.93 18.39 0.65
N ALA A 236 8.61 18.53 1.93
CA ALA A 236 9.51 18.14 3.01
C ALA A 236 9.63 16.62 3.16
N GLU A 237 8.56 15.89 2.87
CA GLU A 237 8.53 14.44 2.77
C GLU A 237 9.39 13.94 1.59
N GLY A 238 9.22 14.51 0.40
CA GLY A 238 10.04 14.18 -0.77
C GLY A 238 11.54 14.48 -0.56
N ARG A 239 11.87 15.55 0.17
CA ARG A 239 13.25 15.80 0.61
C ARG A 239 13.79 14.74 1.55
N ALA A 240 12.95 14.21 2.43
CA ALA A 240 13.34 13.13 3.33
C ALA A 240 13.53 11.83 2.54
N ARG A 241 12.62 11.49 1.61
CA ARG A 241 12.79 10.36 0.67
C ARG A 241 14.10 10.43 -0.11
N LEU A 242 14.42 11.59 -0.69
CA LEU A 242 15.70 11.78 -1.41
C LEU A 242 16.93 11.65 -0.47
N ALA A 243 16.83 12.09 0.77
CA ALA A 243 17.90 11.91 1.75
C ALA A 243 18.07 10.44 2.14
N ASP A 244 16.97 9.70 2.25
CA ASP A 244 16.98 8.27 2.51
C ASP A 244 17.54 7.48 1.31
N ALA A 245 17.16 7.86 0.09
CA ALA A 245 17.69 7.28 -1.14
C ALA A 245 19.22 7.40 -1.20
N ARG A 246 19.77 8.61 -0.94
CA ARG A 246 21.22 8.85 -0.87
C ARG A 246 21.88 8.02 0.22
N HIS A 247 21.30 7.98 1.41
CA HIS A 247 21.86 7.21 2.53
C HIS A 247 21.89 5.71 2.23
N VAL A 248 20.82 5.16 1.65
CA VAL A 248 20.73 3.74 1.25
C VAL A 248 21.76 3.44 0.16
N ASP A 249 21.87 4.29 -0.86
CA ASP A 249 22.81 4.13 -1.98
C ASP A 249 24.27 4.15 -1.50
N GLU A 250 24.62 5.09 -0.61
CA GLU A 250 25.93 5.20 0.00
C GLU A 250 26.25 3.96 0.85
N GLN A 251 25.36 3.55 1.76
CA GLN A 251 25.58 2.38 2.61
C GLN A 251 25.63 1.08 1.81
N PHE A 252 24.84 0.97 0.75
CA PHE A 252 24.90 -0.18 -0.14
C PHE A 252 26.26 -0.25 -0.83
N SER A 253 26.68 0.85 -1.46
CA SER A 253 27.96 0.96 -2.17
C SER A 253 29.16 0.68 -1.25
N GLU A 254 29.16 1.23 -0.04
CA GLU A 254 30.21 0.98 0.98
C GLU A 254 30.24 -0.47 1.46
N SER A 255 29.13 -1.20 1.37
CA SER A 255 29.04 -2.61 1.80
C SER A 255 29.59 -3.60 0.76
N LEU A 256 29.84 -3.15 -0.47
CA LEU A 256 30.34 -4.00 -1.56
C LEU A 256 31.86 -4.16 -1.45
N THR A 257 32.33 -5.40 -1.52
CA THR A 257 33.78 -5.69 -1.57
C THR A 257 34.32 -5.57 -2.99
N ASP A 258 33.57 -6.07 -3.97
CA ASP A 258 33.91 -6.03 -5.41
C ASP A 258 32.73 -5.43 -6.21
N ALA A 259 32.58 -4.11 -6.14
CA ALA A 259 31.50 -3.41 -6.83
C ALA A 259 31.65 -3.50 -8.36
N SER A 260 30.61 -3.99 -9.02
CA SER A 260 30.49 -4.03 -10.48
C SER A 260 29.22 -3.30 -10.94
N SER A 261 29.21 -2.81 -12.17
CA SER A 261 27.99 -2.23 -12.73
C SER A 261 26.95 -3.32 -13.01
N MET A 262 25.70 -3.06 -12.61
CA MET A 262 24.54 -3.94 -12.81
C MET A 262 23.61 -3.44 -13.91
N GLY A 263 23.90 -2.29 -14.53
CA GLY A 263 22.98 -1.63 -15.45
C GLY A 263 22.59 -2.50 -16.65
N SER A 264 23.53 -3.18 -17.29
CA SER A 264 23.22 -4.12 -18.38
C SER A 264 22.44 -5.34 -17.87
N THR A 265 22.83 -5.90 -16.73
CA THR A 265 22.14 -7.04 -16.13
C THR A 265 20.66 -6.74 -15.88
N PHE A 266 20.34 -5.58 -15.30
CA PHE A 266 18.95 -5.20 -15.05
C PHE A 266 18.20 -4.86 -16.33
N ALA A 267 18.85 -4.24 -17.33
CA ALA A 267 18.23 -3.98 -18.61
C ALA A 267 17.87 -5.28 -19.35
N ASP A 268 18.82 -6.22 -19.44
CA ASP A 268 18.64 -7.52 -20.09
C ASP A 268 17.57 -8.36 -19.35
N ALA A 269 17.61 -8.37 -18.02
CA ALA A 269 16.59 -9.04 -17.20
C ALA A 269 15.20 -8.44 -17.39
N SER A 270 15.09 -7.10 -17.43
CA SER A 270 13.82 -6.40 -17.65
C SER A 270 13.24 -6.70 -19.04
N GLU A 271 14.07 -6.74 -20.07
CA GLU A 271 13.65 -7.13 -21.43
C GLU A 271 13.15 -8.57 -21.46
N SER A 272 13.88 -9.51 -20.84
CA SER A 272 13.48 -10.92 -20.75
C SER A 272 12.14 -11.08 -20.03
N LEU A 273 11.99 -10.48 -18.84
CA LEU A 273 10.76 -10.56 -18.05
C LEU A 273 9.58 -9.85 -18.73
N THR A 274 9.83 -8.79 -19.51
CA THR A 274 8.79 -8.15 -20.32
C THR A 274 8.26 -9.11 -21.37
N ALA A 275 9.12 -9.85 -22.07
CA ALA A 275 8.69 -10.84 -23.05
C ALA A 275 7.88 -11.99 -22.41
N THR A 276 8.27 -12.44 -21.21
CA THR A 276 7.51 -13.45 -20.45
C THR A 276 6.14 -12.90 -20.05
N LEU A 277 6.10 -11.70 -19.46
CA LEU A 277 4.84 -11.05 -19.08
C LEU A 277 3.91 -10.84 -20.29
N GLU A 278 4.42 -10.36 -21.42
CA GLU A 278 3.62 -10.19 -22.64
C GLU A 278 3.00 -11.51 -23.12
N SER A 279 3.72 -12.63 -22.96
CA SER A 279 3.19 -13.96 -23.25
C SER A 279 2.04 -14.32 -22.31
N ASP A 280 2.20 -14.10 -21.01
CA ASP A 280 1.16 -14.40 -20.02
C ASP A 280 -0.08 -13.51 -20.22
N ILE A 281 0.12 -12.21 -20.51
CA ILE A 281 -0.95 -11.27 -20.82
C ILE A 281 -1.74 -11.69 -22.06
N ALA A 282 -1.09 -12.30 -23.06
CA ALA A 282 -1.77 -12.79 -24.26
C ALA A 282 -2.77 -13.94 -23.98
N ASP A 283 -2.60 -14.64 -22.85
CA ASP A 283 -3.52 -15.68 -22.37
C ASP A 283 -4.63 -15.13 -21.44
N LEU A 284 -4.54 -13.86 -21.05
CA LEU A 284 -5.57 -13.17 -20.27
C LEU A 284 -6.72 -12.65 -21.15
N PRO A 285 -7.93 -12.50 -20.60
CA PRO A 285 -8.99 -11.72 -21.24
C PRO A 285 -8.57 -10.26 -21.52
N ASP A 286 -9.19 -9.63 -22.51
CA ASP A 286 -8.95 -8.22 -22.87
C ASP A 286 -9.06 -7.29 -21.64
N PRO A 287 -8.25 -6.20 -21.57
CA PRO A 287 -8.20 -5.33 -20.39
C PRO A 287 -9.54 -4.62 -20.08
N ASP A 288 -10.40 -4.43 -21.09
CA ASP A 288 -11.69 -3.77 -20.94
C ASP A 288 -12.77 -4.69 -20.33
N VAL A 289 -12.53 -6.00 -20.20
CA VAL A 289 -13.52 -6.91 -19.62
C VAL A 289 -13.62 -6.74 -18.12
N ASN A 290 -14.85 -6.77 -17.58
CA ASN A 290 -15.08 -6.44 -16.17
C ASN A 290 -16.17 -7.26 -15.50
N THR A 291 -16.80 -8.17 -16.24
CA THR A 291 -17.85 -9.07 -15.72
C THR A 291 -17.30 -10.46 -15.42
N ALA A 292 -17.85 -11.14 -14.42
CA ALA A 292 -17.50 -12.52 -14.09
C ALA A 292 -17.55 -13.44 -15.34
N SER A 293 -18.63 -13.40 -16.11
CA SER A 293 -18.81 -14.23 -17.30
C SER A 293 -17.77 -14.01 -18.39
N GLU A 294 -17.21 -12.79 -18.50
CA GLU A 294 -16.14 -12.49 -19.46
C GLU A 294 -14.78 -12.93 -18.94
N LEU A 295 -14.55 -12.86 -17.62
CA LEU A 295 -13.29 -13.26 -17.00
C LEU A 295 -13.11 -14.79 -16.95
N VAL A 296 -14.16 -15.54 -16.58
CA VAL A 296 -14.07 -17.00 -16.38
C VAL A 296 -14.73 -17.81 -17.51
N GLY A 297 -15.57 -17.18 -18.33
CA GLY A 297 -16.29 -17.81 -19.42
C GLY A 297 -17.79 -18.01 -19.11
N PRO A 298 -18.65 -18.04 -20.15
CA PRO A 298 -20.11 -18.01 -19.98
C PRO A 298 -20.71 -19.32 -19.46
N GLU A 299 -19.95 -20.41 -19.49
CA GLU A 299 -20.37 -21.74 -19.02
C GLU A 299 -20.23 -21.89 -17.50
N VAL A 300 -19.44 -21.02 -16.86
CA VAL A 300 -19.33 -20.96 -15.40
C VAL A 300 -20.58 -20.28 -14.86
N GLY A 301 -21.19 -20.89 -13.84
CA GLY A 301 -22.34 -20.32 -13.14
C GLY A 301 -21.99 -19.04 -12.37
N ASP A 302 -22.91 -18.60 -11.51
CA ASP A 302 -22.64 -17.48 -10.62
C ASP A 302 -21.45 -17.83 -9.70
N ILE A 303 -20.45 -16.96 -9.68
CA ILE A 303 -19.31 -17.02 -8.76
C ILE A 303 -19.53 -16.02 -7.63
N GLY A 304 -19.05 -16.33 -6.42
CA GLY A 304 -19.18 -15.43 -5.30
C GLY A 304 -18.42 -14.13 -5.50
N ARG A 305 -18.94 -13.06 -4.87
CA ARG A 305 -18.41 -11.69 -4.98
C ARG A 305 -16.93 -11.57 -4.59
N SER A 306 -16.46 -12.33 -3.60
CA SER A 306 -15.06 -12.32 -3.17
C SER A 306 -14.12 -12.81 -4.28
N VAL A 307 -14.53 -13.88 -4.96
CA VAL A 307 -13.79 -14.50 -6.07
C VAL A 307 -13.81 -13.60 -7.29
N GLU A 308 -14.98 -13.07 -7.65
CA GLU A 308 -15.11 -12.11 -8.75
C GLU A 308 -14.23 -10.86 -8.53
N SER A 309 -14.23 -10.33 -7.31
CA SER A 309 -13.42 -9.15 -6.96
C SER A 309 -11.92 -9.45 -7.00
N ALA A 310 -11.49 -10.62 -6.51
CA ALA A 310 -10.10 -11.06 -6.59
C ALA A 310 -9.65 -11.25 -8.04
N LEU A 311 -10.44 -11.91 -8.89
CA LEU A 311 -10.15 -12.08 -10.31
C LEU A 311 -10.03 -10.73 -11.03
N ARG A 312 -10.94 -9.79 -10.76
CA ARG A 312 -10.87 -8.45 -11.35
C ARG A 312 -9.63 -7.68 -10.92
N GLN A 313 -9.26 -7.76 -9.64
CA GLN A 313 -8.07 -7.10 -9.11
C GLN A 313 -6.80 -7.65 -9.78
N LEU A 314 -6.61 -8.97 -9.76
CA LEU A 314 -5.44 -9.63 -10.37
C LEU A 314 -5.35 -9.36 -11.88
N HIS A 315 -6.48 -9.40 -12.60
CA HIS A 315 -6.54 -9.08 -14.02
C HIS A 315 -6.16 -7.62 -14.30
N GLY A 316 -6.75 -6.68 -13.57
CA GLY A 316 -6.47 -5.26 -13.72
C GLY A 316 -5.02 -4.91 -13.39
N ASP A 317 -4.48 -5.49 -12.32
CA ASP A 317 -3.11 -5.23 -11.88
C ASP A 317 -2.08 -5.82 -12.85
N ALA A 318 -2.33 -7.02 -13.39
CA ALA A 318 -1.46 -7.62 -14.41
C ALA A 318 -1.38 -6.74 -15.67
N HIS A 319 -2.51 -6.27 -16.20
CA HIS A 319 -2.56 -5.36 -17.35
C HIS A 319 -1.92 -4.00 -17.03
N TYR A 320 -2.21 -3.44 -15.85
CA TYR A 320 -1.58 -2.18 -15.41
C TYR A 320 -0.07 -2.29 -15.36
N LEU A 321 0.46 -3.37 -14.79
CA LEU A 321 1.90 -3.59 -14.72
C LEU A 321 2.49 -3.81 -16.10
N ALA A 322 1.84 -4.57 -16.99
CA ALA A 322 2.29 -4.75 -18.37
C ALA A 322 2.40 -3.43 -19.15
N ASP A 323 1.40 -2.55 -19.00
CA ASP A 323 1.35 -1.25 -19.69
C ASP A 323 2.25 -0.17 -19.07
N ARG A 324 2.72 -0.36 -17.82
CA ARG A 324 3.57 0.61 -17.14
C ARG A 324 4.90 0.79 -17.88
N ASP A 325 5.21 2.04 -18.25
CA ASP A 325 6.53 2.42 -18.75
C ASP A 325 7.55 2.30 -17.62
N ALA A 326 8.45 1.33 -17.77
CA ALA A 326 9.44 0.99 -16.77
C ALA A 326 10.87 1.38 -17.21
N THR A 327 11.01 2.22 -18.23
CA THR A 327 12.33 2.46 -18.86
C THR A 327 13.27 3.37 -18.07
N ALA A 328 12.75 4.17 -17.14
CA ALA A 328 13.55 5.17 -16.42
C ALA A 328 14.34 4.61 -15.22
N ASP A 329 13.83 3.55 -14.58
CA ASP A 329 14.35 3.01 -13.32
C ASP A 329 14.55 1.47 -13.46
N PRO A 330 15.73 1.01 -13.93
CA PRO A 330 15.93 -0.37 -14.38
C PRO A 330 15.74 -1.45 -13.31
N ALA A 331 16.12 -1.20 -12.06
CA ALA A 331 15.93 -2.19 -10.99
C ALA A 331 14.45 -2.30 -10.59
N SER A 332 13.77 -1.16 -10.47
CA SER A 332 12.32 -1.10 -10.27
C SER A 332 11.56 -1.75 -11.43
N ALA A 333 12.07 -1.62 -12.66
CA ALA A 333 11.48 -2.26 -13.84
C ALA A 333 11.47 -3.79 -13.74
N VAL A 334 12.60 -4.39 -13.35
CA VAL A 334 12.71 -5.83 -13.12
C VAL A 334 11.70 -6.28 -12.05
N LEU A 335 11.60 -5.58 -10.91
CA LEU A 335 10.63 -5.93 -9.87
C LEU A 335 9.18 -5.73 -10.31
N GLY A 336 8.88 -4.70 -11.11
CA GLY A 336 7.53 -4.49 -11.65
C GLY A 336 7.12 -5.59 -12.65
N ARG A 337 8.05 -6.10 -13.45
CA ARG A 337 7.78 -7.25 -14.35
C ARG A 337 7.65 -8.56 -13.58
N TYR A 338 8.49 -8.77 -12.57
CA TYR A 338 8.37 -9.88 -11.62
C TYR A 338 6.98 -9.90 -10.95
N GLU A 339 6.51 -8.77 -10.44
CA GLU A 339 5.18 -8.64 -9.85
C GLU A 339 4.08 -8.91 -10.89
N GLY A 340 4.21 -8.37 -12.10
CA GLY A 340 3.26 -8.60 -13.19
C GLY A 340 3.10 -10.07 -13.55
N ILE A 341 4.21 -10.82 -13.64
CA ILE A 341 4.20 -12.27 -13.91
C ILE A 341 3.47 -13.01 -12.78
N ALA A 342 3.76 -12.67 -11.53
CA ALA A 342 3.08 -13.28 -10.39
C ALA A 342 1.56 -12.99 -10.40
N MET A 343 1.15 -11.76 -10.75
CA MET A 343 -0.27 -11.38 -10.85
C MET A 343 -0.98 -12.11 -11.99
N ALA A 344 -0.36 -12.22 -13.16
CA ALA A 344 -0.90 -12.94 -14.31
C ALA A 344 -1.04 -14.45 -13.99
N GLY A 345 -0.01 -15.07 -13.42
CA GLY A 345 -0.04 -16.46 -12.98
C GLY A 345 -1.11 -16.71 -11.89
N ALA A 346 -1.24 -15.80 -10.93
CA ALA A 346 -2.27 -15.86 -9.90
C ALA A 346 -3.68 -15.80 -10.49
N PHE A 347 -3.91 -14.90 -11.45
CA PHE A 347 -5.19 -14.83 -12.17
C PHE A 347 -5.49 -16.14 -12.90
N LEU A 348 -4.54 -16.66 -13.69
CA LEU A 348 -4.73 -17.86 -14.49
C LEU A 348 -5.05 -19.08 -13.61
N SER A 349 -4.31 -19.24 -12.50
CA SER A 349 -4.54 -20.33 -11.55
C SER A 349 -5.89 -20.19 -10.83
N LEU A 350 -6.25 -18.99 -10.37
CA LEU A 350 -7.56 -18.77 -9.73
C LEU A 350 -8.71 -19.02 -10.71
N ARG A 351 -8.57 -18.56 -11.96
CA ARG A 351 -9.54 -18.79 -13.03
C ARG A 351 -9.73 -20.28 -13.32
N GLU A 352 -8.63 -21.03 -13.41
CA GLU A 352 -8.69 -22.49 -13.64
C GLU A 352 -9.47 -23.19 -12.53
N ARG A 353 -9.18 -22.90 -11.25
CA ARG A 353 -9.91 -23.46 -10.11
C ARG A 353 -11.42 -23.19 -10.17
N VAL A 354 -11.79 -21.97 -10.54
CA VAL A 354 -13.20 -21.58 -10.72
C VAL A 354 -13.86 -22.37 -11.85
N VAL A 355 -13.16 -22.56 -12.98
CA VAL A 355 -13.65 -23.35 -14.11
C VAL A 355 -13.78 -24.84 -13.75
N GLU A 356 -12.89 -25.37 -12.91
CA GLU A 356 -12.95 -26.73 -12.39
C GLU A 356 -14.04 -26.95 -11.33
N GLY A 357 -14.61 -25.85 -10.80
CA GLY A 357 -15.73 -25.88 -9.87
C GLY A 357 -15.32 -25.89 -8.40
N ASP A 358 -14.15 -25.34 -8.05
CA ASP A 358 -13.75 -25.16 -6.66
C ASP A 358 -14.74 -24.25 -5.90
N GLU A 359 -15.17 -24.67 -4.70
CA GLU A 359 -16.03 -23.89 -3.81
C GLU A 359 -15.19 -22.83 -3.05
N LEU A 360 -15.13 -21.61 -3.60
CA LEU A 360 -14.32 -20.50 -3.06
C LEU A 360 -15.15 -19.38 -2.41
N ASP A 361 -16.47 -19.55 -2.39
CA ASP A 361 -17.40 -18.54 -1.90
C ASP A 361 -17.34 -18.40 -0.38
N VAL A 362 -17.79 -17.24 0.10
CA VAL A 362 -17.85 -16.92 1.54
C VAL A 362 -19.28 -16.58 1.92
N ASP A 363 -20.01 -17.60 2.36
CA ASP A 363 -21.40 -17.53 2.81
C ASP A 363 -21.52 -17.43 4.33
N GLY A 364 -20.43 -17.73 5.04
CA GLY A 364 -20.39 -17.63 6.49
C GLY A 364 -19.00 -17.58 7.10
N ALA A 365 -18.96 -17.55 8.44
CA ALA A 365 -17.73 -17.51 9.20
C ALA A 365 -16.88 -18.79 9.09
N ALA A 366 -17.45 -19.91 8.66
CA ALA A 366 -16.69 -21.14 8.40
C ALA A 366 -15.84 -20.98 7.14
N ASP A 367 -16.46 -20.59 6.04
CA ASP A 367 -15.80 -20.37 4.75
C ASP A 367 -14.78 -19.23 4.86
N LEU A 368 -15.11 -18.16 5.58
CA LEU A 368 -14.16 -17.07 5.85
C LEU A 368 -12.88 -17.58 6.54
N ARG A 369 -13.02 -18.48 7.52
CA ARG A 369 -11.87 -19.10 8.19
C ARG A 369 -11.08 -19.94 7.21
N GLU A 370 -11.76 -20.73 6.40
CA GLU A 370 -11.12 -21.60 5.40
C GLU A 370 -10.29 -20.78 4.39
N ARG A 371 -10.86 -19.71 3.82
CA ARG A 371 -10.14 -18.83 2.90
C ARG A 371 -8.94 -18.15 3.56
N ARG A 372 -9.08 -17.71 4.82
CA ARG A 372 -7.96 -17.14 5.58
C ARG A 372 -6.86 -18.17 5.82
N ASP A 373 -7.21 -19.37 6.27
CA ASP A 373 -6.24 -20.43 6.56
C ASP A 373 -5.53 -20.89 5.28
N GLU A 374 -6.24 -20.91 4.15
CA GLU A 374 -5.69 -21.16 2.81
C GLU A 374 -4.68 -20.08 2.41
N ALA A 375 -4.99 -18.80 2.60
CA ALA A 375 -4.06 -17.70 2.33
C ALA A 375 -2.80 -17.78 3.21
N VAL A 376 -2.97 -18.03 4.51
CA VAL A 376 -1.85 -18.17 5.46
C VAL A 376 -0.96 -19.36 5.09
N THR A 377 -1.56 -20.48 4.70
CA THR A 377 -0.83 -21.68 4.28
C THR A 377 -0.07 -21.42 2.99
N ALA A 378 -0.73 -20.83 1.98
CA ALA A 378 -0.10 -20.49 0.70
C ALA A 378 1.10 -19.56 0.87
N VAL A 379 1.01 -18.55 1.74
CA VAL A 379 2.16 -17.67 2.07
C VAL A 379 3.30 -18.47 2.70
N GLY A 380 2.99 -19.36 3.65
CA GLY A 380 4.01 -20.21 4.28
C GLY A 380 4.72 -21.12 3.28
N ASP A 381 3.94 -21.78 2.42
CA ASP A 381 4.45 -22.68 1.38
C ASP A 381 5.31 -21.92 0.36
N ALA A 382 4.89 -20.72 -0.06
CA ALA A 382 5.64 -19.88 -0.99
C ALA A 382 7.01 -19.49 -0.43
N LEU A 383 7.09 -19.12 0.84
CA LEU A 383 8.35 -18.79 1.50
C LEU A 383 9.27 -20.01 1.67
N GLU A 384 8.72 -21.21 1.88
CA GLU A 384 9.49 -22.45 2.02
C GLU A 384 10.01 -22.98 0.68
N THR A 385 9.24 -22.80 -0.40
CA THR A 385 9.49 -23.44 -1.69
C THR A 385 10.19 -22.56 -2.72
N SER A 386 10.11 -21.23 -2.59
CA SER A 386 10.79 -20.30 -3.51
C SER A 386 12.31 -20.46 -3.44
N ALA A 387 12.98 -20.45 -4.60
CA ALA A 387 14.43 -20.61 -4.68
C ALA A 387 15.21 -19.46 -4.02
N ASP A 388 14.67 -18.24 -4.00
CA ASP A 388 15.19 -17.12 -3.23
C ASP A 388 14.11 -16.52 -2.30
N GLU A 389 14.30 -16.73 -0.98
CA GLU A 389 13.36 -16.25 0.05
C GLU A 389 13.22 -14.72 0.05
N ARG A 390 14.23 -13.96 -0.39
CA ARG A 390 14.20 -12.48 -0.37
C ARG A 390 13.22 -11.96 -1.41
N LEU A 391 13.22 -12.51 -2.63
CA LEU A 391 12.25 -12.15 -3.66
C LEU A 391 10.82 -12.55 -3.22
N ALA A 392 10.64 -13.74 -2.67
CA ALA A 392 9.34 -14.14 -2.13
C ALA A 392 8.84 -13.18 -1.03
N ARG A 393 9.73 -12.73 -0.13
CA ARG A 393 9.40 -11.74 0.91
C ARG A 393 9.08 -10.36 0.34
N GLU A 394 9.75 -9.94 -0.73
CA GLU A 394 9.48 -8.68 -1.42
C GLU A 394 8.03 -8.63 -1.89
N LEU A 395 7.57 -9.67 -2.59
CA LEU A 395 6.20 -9.73 -3.10
C LEU A 395 5.15 -9.96 -2.01
N LEU A 396 5.46 -10.75 -0.97
CA LEU A 396 4.47 -11.20 0.02
C LEU A 396 4.35 -10.31 1.26
N ALA A 397 5.26 -9.36 1.48
CA ALA A 397 5.19 -8.47 2.65
C ALA A 397 3.89 -7.64 2.68
N TYR A 398 3.54 -7.00 1.56
CA TYR A 398 2.30 -6.22 1.46
C TYR A 398 1.03 -7.08 1.59
N PRO A 399 0.89 -8.21 0.87
CA PRO A 399 -0.20 -9.17 1.08
C PRO A 399 -0.41 -9.57 2.54
N VAL A 400 0.66 -9.92 3.27
CA VAL A 400 0.57 -10.31 4.69
C VAL A 400 0.14 -9.14 5.58
N ALA A 401 0.64 -7.94 5.32
CA ALA A 401 0.19 -6.74 6.03
C ALA A 401 -1.30 -6.44 5.77
N GLN A 402 -1.78 -6.64 4.54
CA GLN A 402 -3.19 -6.47 4.20
C GLN A 402 -4.09 -7.55 4.82
N ILE A 403 -3.62 -8.80 4.92
CA ILE A 403 -4.31 -9.86 5.68
C ILE A 403 -4.42 -9.44 7.15
N ALA A 404 -3.33 -8.94 7.76
CA ALA A 404 -3.34 -8.47 9.15
C ALA A 404 -4.33 -7.32 9.38
N SER A 405 -4.32 -6.34 8.47
CA SER A 405 -5.24 -5.20 8.47
C SER A 405 -6.70 -5.64 8.29
N THR A 406 -6.93 -6.61 7.41
CA THR A 406 -8.25 -7.20 7.17
C THR A 406 -8.76 -7.96 8.40
N ASP A 407 -7.91 -8.78 9.01
CA ASP A 407 -8.25 -9.47 10.25
C ASP A 407 -8.58 -8.46 11.37
N ALA A 408 -7.76 -7.41 11.55
CA ALA A 408 -8.00 -6.37 12.55
C ALA A 408 -9.33 -5.65 12.31
N SER A 409 -9.55 -5.21 11.06
CA SER A 409 -10.79 -4.56 10.63
C SER A 409 -12.02 -5.42 10.91
N LEU A 410 -11.95 -6.74 10.74
CA LEU A 410 -13.07 -7.65 10.99
C LEU A 410 -13.29 -7.96 12.48
N ARG A 411 -12.28 -7.77 13.34
CA ARG A 411 -12.39 -7.95 14.80
C ARG A 411 -12.91 -6.72 15.53
N GLU A 412 -12.68 -5.52 15.00
CA GLU A 412 -12.98 -4.24 15.67
C GLU A 412 -14.45 -3.79 15.61
N TRP A 413 -15.35 -4.64 15.12
CA TRP A 413 -16.76 -4.26 15.01
C TRP A 413 -17.52 -4.35 16.34
N ASP A 414 -18.07 -3.21 16.76
CA ASP A 414 -18.89 -3.09 17.97
C ASP A 414 -20.32 -3.62 17.81
N GLN A 415 -20.73 -3.95 16.58
CA GLN A 415 -22.07 -4.46 16.30
C GLN A 415 -22.14 -5.98 16.52
N PRO A 416 -23.29 -6.52 16.99
CA PRO A 416 -23.44 -7.96 17.19
C PRO A 416 -23.45 -8.74 15.87
N THR A 417 -23.77 -8.09 14.75
CA THR A 417 -23.80 -8.70 13.43
C THR A 417 -23.13 -7.83 12.38
N LEU A 418 -22.59 -8.48 11.35
CA LEU A 418 -21.94 -7.86 10.20
C LEU A 418 -22.77 -8.06 8.94
N GLN A 419 -22.78 -7.06 8.08
CA GLN A 419 -23.41 -7.19 6.77
C GLN A 419 -22.61 -8.19 5.93
N HIS A 420 -23.30 -9.16 5.35
CA HIS A 420 -22.67 -10.22 4.55
C HIS A 420 -21.78 -9.64 3.46
N ALA A 421 -22.29 -8.67 2.69
CA ALA A 421 -21.54 -8.02 1.61
C ALA A 421 -20.23 -7.38 2.08
N ALA A 422 -20.19 -6.81 3.29
CA ALA A 422 -18.97 -6.22 3.85
C ALA A 422 -17.93 -7.29 4.22
N VAL A 423 -18.37 -8.44 4.71
CA VAL A 423 -17.49 -9.57 5.01
C VAL A 423 -16.95 -10.19 3.72
N THR A 424 -17.81 -10.43 2.72
CA THR A 424 -17.39 -10.98 1.43
C THR A 424 -16.44 -10.03 0.68
N ASP A 425 -16.67 -8.72 0.75
CA ASP A 425 -15.76 -7.72 0.19
C ASP A 425 -14.36 -7.78 0.82
N ARG A 426 -14.28 -7.96 2.14
CA ARG A 426 -13.00 -8.16 2.83
C ARG A 426 -12.38 -9.52 2.58
N ALA A 427 -13.18 -10.56 2.41
CA ALA A 427 -12.70 -11.90 2.10
C ALA A 427 -11.99 -11.99 0.73
N ARG A 428 -12.21 -11.01 -0.17
CA ARG A 428 -11.49 -10.92 -1.45
C ARG A 428 -9.98 -11.03 -1.27
N TYR A 429 -9.43 -10.37 -0.24
CA TYR A 429 -7.99 -10.34 0.02
C TYR A 429 -7.44 -11.72 0.36
N TYR A 430 -8.22 -12.57 1.04
CA TYR A 430 -7.76 -13.94 1.31
C TYR A 430 -7.69 -14.78 0.02
N VAL A 431 -8.67 -14.63 -0.88
CA VAL A 431 -8.69 -15.34 -2.16
C VAL A 431 -7.55 -14.85 -3.07
N GLU A 432 -7.43 -13.53 -3.22
CA GLU A 432 -6.41 -12.84 -4.02
C GLU A 432 -4.99 -13.22 -3.57
N PHE A 433 -4.69 -13.05 -2.27
CA PHE A 433 -3.34 -13.28 -1.77
C PHE A 433 -2.99 -14.77 -1.63
N ALA A 434 -3.97 -15.66 -1.50
CA ALA A 434 -3.71 -17.09 -1.64
C ALA A 434 -3.27 -17.44 -3.07
N ALA A 435 -3.91 -16.86 -4.09
CA ALA A 435 -3.54 -17.08 -5.48
C ALA A 435 -2.16 -16.47 -5.79
N LEU A 436 -1.91 -15.23 -5.34
CA LEU A 436 -0.61 -14.57 -5.49
C LEU A 436 0.53 -15.35 -4.83
N ALA A 437 0.32 -15.82 -3.60
CA ALA A 437 1.31 -16.64 -2.91
C ALA A 437 1.64 -17.93 -3.66
N ARG A 438 0.65 -18.60 -4.26
CA ARG A 438 0.89 -19.81 -5.06
C ARG A 438 1.67 -19.53 -6.35
N ALA A 439 1.48 -18.36 -6.97
CA ALA A 439 2.21 -17.96 -8.17
C ALA A 439 3.64 -17.44 -7.86
N THR A 440 3.94 -17.13 -6.60
CA THR A 440 5.21 -16.51 -6.21
C THR A 440 6.45 -17.36 -6.54
N PRO A 441 6.49 -18.68 -6.27
CA PRO A 441 7.70 -19.47 -6.56
C PRO A 441 8.09 -19.47 -8.04
N ASP A 442 7.13 -19.61 -8.95
CA ASP A 442 7.39 -19.61 -10.39
C ASP A 442 7.91 -18.24 -10.87
N ALA A 443 7.33 -17.14 -10.34
CA ALA A 443 7.82 -15.79 -10.65
C ALA A 443 9.22 -15.52 -10.08
N VAL A 444 9.56 -16.11 -8.93
CA VAL A 444 10.92 -16.06 -8.36
C VAL A 444 11.90 -16.80 -9.28
N ASP A 445 11.56 -18.00 -9.72
CA ASP A 445 12.41 -18.80 -10.61
C ASP A 445 12.67 -18.07 -11.94
N GLU A 446 11.64 -17.48 -12.53
CA GLU A 446 11.75 -16.69 -13.77
C GLU A 446 12.65 -15.46 -13.58
N THR A 447 12.52 -14.76 -12.44
CA THR A 447 13.36 -13.60 -12.11
C THR A 447 14.82 -13.98 -11.89
N LEU A 448 15.08 -15.10 -11.21
CA LEU A 448 16.43 -15.62 -11.03
C LEU A 448 17.07 -16.01 -12.36
N ALA A 449 16.32 -16.68 -13.24
CA ALA A 449 16.77 -17.02 -14.58
C ALA A 449 17.11 -15.75 -15.40
N ALA A 450 16.28 -14.72 -15.34
CA ALA A 450 16.52 -13.45 -16.03
C ALA A 450 17.76 -12.69 -15.51
N LEU A 451 18.09 -12.85 -14.23
CA LEU A 451 19.28 -12.26 -13.60
C LEU A 451 20.56 -13.10 -13.80
N ASP A 452 20.49 -14.25 -14.48
CA ASP A 452 21.54 -15.27 -14.50
C ASP A 452 21.99 -15.70 -13.08
N ALA A 453 21.05 -15.68 -12.12
CA ALA A 453 21.26 -16.09 -10.74
C ALA A 453 20.99 -17.61 -10.59
N ALA A 454 21.94 -18.33 -9.98
CA ALA A 454 21.90 -19.78 -9.82
C ALA A 454 21.37 -20.25 -8.47
#